data_AF-A0AAN8ADC7-F1
#
_entry.id   AF-A0AAN8ADC7-F1
#
_cell.length_a   1.000
_cell.length_b   1.000
_cell.length_c   1.000
_cell.angle_alpha   90.00
_cell.angle_beta   90.00
_cell.angle_gamma   90.00
#
_symmetry.space_group_name_H-M   'P 1'
#
loop_
_entity.id
_entity.type
_entity.pdbx_description
1 polymer ?
#
loop_
_entity_poly.entity_id
_entity_poly.type
_entity_poly.pdbx_seq_one_letter_code
_entity_poly.pdbx_strand_id
1 'polypeptide(L)'
;MRVVTGAAEQKLSKPGCIEENGQRREMAFAIIAPALAAIGSLVSGVMNFFTDMFLTTPLRATLKHLEETELKTLKGDIRVLKARSLWERSGAVIMAEAAELSSLKPQLDELGVPLYAVVKEDVGTEVQNFRPFFNGEVLLDEKRRFYGPRERKMGLLAFLRVGVWMNGLRAFKRGFMGNVLGEGFVLGGVFVIGRGQQGILLEHREIEFGDKVNAEDVIRAARRIAQELMPLESK
;
A
#
# COMPACT_ATOMS: atom_id res chain seq x y z
N MET A 1 73.31 47.72 35.57
CA MET A 1 73.83 48.07 34.22
C MET A 1 73.33 47.01 33.26
N ARG A 2 72.33 47.34 32.41
CA ARG A 2 72.35 47.25 30.93
C ARG A 2 73.00 45.97 30.36
N VAL A 3 72.49 45.25 29.34
CA VAL A 3 71.40 45.41 28.36
C VAL A 3 71.41 44.09 27.54
N VAL A 4 70.22 43.51 27.26
CA VAL A 4 69.68 43.01 25.96
C VAL A 4 70.63 42.10 25.12
N THR A 5 70.26 40.95 24.54
CA THR A 5 69.27 40.75 23.46
C THR A 5 69.24 39.29 22.96
N GLY A 6 68.07 38.85 22.45
CA GLY A 6 67.94 37.90 21.31
C GLY A 6 67.60 36.44 21.67
N ALA A 7 66.65 35.75 21.06
CA ALA A 7 65.59 36.10 20.10
C ALA A 7 64.51 35.01 20.22
N ALA A 8 63.24 35.41 20.16
CA ALA A 8 62.10 34.52 20.15
C ALA A 8 61.86 34.00 18.73
N GLU A 9 61.90 32.69 18.52
CA GLU A 9 61.27 32.06 17.36
C GLU A 9 59.78 31.86 17.66
N GLN A 10 58.97 32.85 17.27
CA GLN A 10 57.53 32.66 17.10
C GLN A 10 57.29 31.77 15.88
N LYS A 11 56.93 30.49 16.12
CA LYS A 11 56.20 29.71 15.12
C LYS A 11 54.82 30.35 14.93
N LEU A 12 54.67 31.09 13.84
CA LEU A 12 53.41 31.59 13.34
C LEU A 12 52.53 30.42 12.89
N SER A 13 51.80 29.82 13.83
CA SER A 13 50.61 29.03 13.52
C SER A 13 49.57 29.99 12.94
N LYS A 14 49.15 29.78 11.69
CA LYS A 14 47.98 30.45 11.11
C LYS A 14 46.72 29.72 11.58
N PRO A 15 45.87 30.30 12.45
CA PRO A 15 44.52 29.78 12.66
C PRO A 15 43.62 30.40 11.59
N GLY A 16 43.04 29.60 10.71
CA GLY A 16 42.05 30.14 9.76
C GLY A 16 41.55 29.22 8.66
N CYS A 17 42.30 28.20 8.23
CA CYS A 17 41.88 27.45 7.01
C CYS A 17 41.07 26.17 7.26
N ILE A 18 40.93 25.67 8.50
CA ILE A 18 40.32 24.36 8.75
C ILE A 18 38.86 24.47 9.23
N GLU A 19 38.52 25.42 10.11
CA GLU A 19 37.14 25.62 10.60
C GLU A 19 36.21 26.27 9.55
N GLU A 20 36.73 27.23 8.76
CA GLU A 20 35.94 27.94 7.74
C GLU A 20 35.40 26.98 6.66
N ASN A 21 36.16 25.93 6.33
CA ASN A 21 35.76 24.91 5.36
C ASN A 21 34.66 23.98 5.88
N GLY A 22 34.64 23.67 7.18
CA GLY A 22 33.59 22.86 7.79
C GLY A 22 32.27 23.61 7.85
N GLN A 23 32.31 24.86 8.32
CA GLN A 23 31.13 25.71 8.46
C GLN A 23 30.52 26.12 7.12
N ARG A 24 31.36 26.39 6.10
CA ARG A 24 30.91 26.68 4.73
C ARG A 24 30.32 25.45 4.04
N ARG A 25 30.83 24.24 4.35
CA ARG A 25 30.24 22.98 3.88
C ARG A 25 28.90 22.71 4.54
N GLU A 26 28.78 22.85 5.85
CA GLU A 26 27.50 22.66 6.56
C GLU A 26 26.44 23.66 6.08
N MET A 27 26.82 24.94 5.92
CA MET A 27 25.92 25.96 5.39
C MET A 27 25.55 25.71 3.92
N ALA A 28 26.49 25.23 3.10
CA ALA A 28 26.20 24.84 1.72
C ALA A 28 25.27 23.62 1.66
N PHE A 29 25.50 22.59 2.49
CA PHE A 29 24.60 21.44 2.59
C PHE A 29 23.21 21.85 3.11
N ALA A 30 23.13 22.78 4.07
CA ALA A 30 21.88 23.30 4.62
C ALA A 30 21.06 24.11 3.59
N ILE A 31 21.68 24.63 2.53
CA ILE A 31 20.99 25.36 1.45
C ILE A 31 20.72 24.45 0.25
N ILE A 32 21.68 23.62 -0.12
CA ILE A 32 21.61 22.74 -1.29
C ILE A 32 20.62 21.59 -1.05
N ALA A 33 20.59 21.01 0.15
CA ALA A 33 19.70 19.87 0.43
C ALA A 33 18.20 20.26 0.36
N PRO A 34 17.73 21.37 0.98
CA PRO A 34 16.35 21.80 0.83
C PRO A 34 16.00 22.22 -0.59
N ALA A 35 16.92 22.87 -1.32
CA ALA A 35 16.70 23.26 -2.71
C ALA A 35 16.54 22.05 -3.64
N LEU A 36 17.39 21.03 -3.49
CA LEU A 36 17.26 19.75 -4.21
C LEU A 36 15.96 19.03 -3.84
N ALA A 37 15.58 19.03 -2.56
CA ALA A 37 14.32 18.45 -2.11
C ALA A 37 13.10 19.17 -2.74
N ALA A 38 13.14 20.50 -2.82
CA ALA A 38 12.08 21.30 -3.43
C ALA A 38 11.95 21.03 -4.95
N ILE A 39 13.08 20.95 -5.67
CA ILE A 39 13.09 20.61 -7.09
C ILE A 39 12.57 19.17 -7.30
N GLY A 40 13.03 18.22 -6.49
CA GLY A 40 12.56 16.84 -6.53
C GLY A 40 11.05 16.73 -6.26
N SER A 41 10.53 17.49 -5.29
CA SER A 41 9.10 17.55 -4.98
C SER A 41 8.28 18.15 -6.13
N LEU A 42 8.77 19.21 -6.77
CA LEU A 42 8.10 19.83 -7.92
C LEU A 42 8.07 18.88 -9.13
N VAL A 43 9.20 18.25 -9.46
CA VAL A 43 9.27 17.27 -10.56
C VAL A 43 8.36 16.08 -10.26
N SER A 44 8.36 15.56 -9.03
CA SER A 44 7.45 14.48 -8.63
C SER A 44 5.99 14.92 -8.72
N GLY A 45 5.64 16.14 -8.31
CA GLY A 45 4.28 16.68 -8.39
C GLY A 45 3.79 16.79 -9.83
N VAL A 46 4.65 17.27 -10.74
CA VAL A 46 4.33 17.37 -12.17
C VAL A 46 4.16 15.99 -12.80
N MET A 47 5.06 15.05 -12.52
CA MET A 47 4.97 13.68 -13.05
C MET A 47 3.74 12.93 -12.49
N ASN A 48 3.42 13.14 -11.22
CA ASN A 48 2.19 12.61 -10.61
C ASN A 48 0.96 13.21 -11.27
N PHE A 49 0.92 14.54 -11.47
CA PHE A 49 -0.18 15.21 -12.16
C PHE A 49 -0.40 14.69 -13.60
N PHE A 50 0.67 14.56 -14.38
CA PHE A 50 0.57 14.01 -15.74
C PHE A 50 0.10 12.56 -15.73
N THR A 51 0.61 11.73 -14.83
CA THR A 51 0.16 10.33 -14.74
C THR A 51 -1.27 10.21 -14.20
N ASP A 52 -1.67 11.02 -13.20
CA ASP A 52 -3.03 11.09 -12.66
C ASP A 52 -4.05 11.47 -13.73
N MET A 53 -3.68 12.36 -14.66
CA MET A 53 -4.54 12.78 -15.78
C MET A 53 -4.87 11.61 -16.74
N PHE A 54 -3.98 10.63 -16.84
CA PHE A 54 -4.20 9.42 -17.64
C PHE A 54 -4.75 8.23 -16.82
N LEU A 55 -4.85 8.37 -15.49
CA LEU A 55 -5.50 7.36 -14.65
C LEU A 55 -7.01 7.44 -14.81
N THR A 56 -7.63 6.27 -14.95
CA THR A 56 -9.09 6.19 -15.00
C THR A 56 -9.68 6.52 -13.63
N THR A 57 -10.58 7.51 -13.61
CA THR A 57 -11.31 7.92 -12.40
C THR A 57 -12.01 6.70 -11.77
N PRO A 58 -11.92 6.49 -10.44
CA PRO A 58 -12.57 5.35 -9.79
C PRO A 58 -14.07 5.41 -9.98
N LEU A 59 -14.65 4.36 -10.59
CA LEU A 59 -16.08 4.08 -10.40
C LEU A 59 -16.23 3.19 -9.16
N ARG A 60 -16.87 3.72 -8.12
CA ARG A 60 -17.15 2.95 -6.91
C ARG A 60 -18.07 1.77 -7.24
N ALA A 61 -17.71 0.59 -6.75
CA ALA A 61 -18.53 -0.59 -6.91
C ALA A 61 -19.69 -0.46 -5.92
N THR A 62 -20.92 -0.63 -6.40
CA THR A 62 -22.07 -0.69 -5.50
C THR A 62 -22.06 -2.04 -4.78
N LEU A 63 -22.61 -2.09 -3.56
CA LEU A 63 -22.73 -3.35 -2.82
C LEU A 63 -23.42 -4.42 -3.68
N LYS A 64 -24.51 -4.07 -4.37
CA LYS A 64 -25.23 -4.96 -5.30
C LYS A 64 -24.33 -5.55 -6.39
N HIS A 65 -23.43 -4.73 -6.94
CA HIS A 65 -22.47 -5.19 -7.95
C HIS A 65 -21.52 -6.26 -7.39
N LEU A 66 -21.05 -6.06 -6.15
CA LEU A 66 -20.19 -7.02 -5.46
C LEU A 66 -20.96 -8.28 -5.04
N GLU A 67 -22.18 -8.15 -4.53
CA GLU A 67 -23.03 -9.27 -4.05
C GLU A 67 -23.31 -10.32 -5.12
N GLU A 68 -23.56 -9.87 -6.34
CA GLU A 68 -23.88 -10.73 -7.48
C GLU A 68 -22.64 -11.45 -8.05
N THR A 69 -21.44 -11.12 -7.57
CA THR A 69 -20.18 -11.67 -8.10
C THR A 69 -20.07 -13.14 -7.77
N GLU A 70 -19.62 -13.93 -8.74
CA GLU A 70 -19.37 -15.36 -8.59
C GLU A 70 -17.89 -15.56 -8.30
N LEU A 71 -17.60 -16.20 -7.18
CA LEU A 71 -16.25 -16.50 -6.71
C LEU A 71 -16.03 -18.00 -6.75
N LYS A 72 -14.85 -18.43 -7.23
CA LYS A 72 -14.46 -19.84 -7.23
C LYS A 72 -13.51 -20.13 -6.09
N THR A 73 -13.75 -21.24 -5.40
CA THR A 73 -12.84 -21.72 -4.35
C THR A 73 -11.65 -22.41 -5.01
N LEU A 74 -10.43 -22.04 -4.62
CA LEU A 74 -9.18 -22.62 -5.15
C LEU A 74 -8.63 -23.78 -4.29
N LYS A 75 -9.37 -24.20 -3.26
CA LYS A 75 -8.96 -25.25 -2.32
C LYS A 75 -9.93 -26.43 -2.40
N GLY A 76 -9.43 -27.58 -2.85
CA GLY A 76 -10.23 -28.79 -3.00
C GLY A 76 -11.11 -28.75 -4.25
N ASP A 77 -12.38 -29.12 -4.13
CA ASP A 77 -13.33 -29.07 -5.25
C ASP A 77 -13.60 -27.62 -5.67
N ILE A 78 -13.51 -27.33 -6.97
CA ILE A 78 -13.88 -26.03 -7.52
C ILE A 78 -15.37 -25.82 -7.32
N ARG A 79 -15.71 -25.00 -6.33
CA ARG A 79 -17.09 -24.59 -6.03
C ARG A 79 -17.27 -23.11 -6.36
N VAL A 80 -18.38 -22.82 -7.04
CA VAL A 80 -18.82 -21.46 -7.32
C VAL A 80 -19.71 -20.98 -6.18
N LEU A 81 -19.34 -19.87 -5.56
CA LEU A 81 -20.04 -19.23 -4.46
C LEU A 81 -20.43 -17.81 -4.88
N LYS A 82 -21.57 -17.31 -4.43
CA LYS A 82 -21.87 -15.88 -4.58
C LYS A 82 -21.14 -15.09 -3.51
N ALA A 83 -20.50 -13.99 -3.89
CA ALA A 83 -19.71 -13.18 -2.97
C ALA A 83 -20.52 -12.72 -1.75
N ARG A 84 -21.82 -12.44 -1.90
CA ARG A 84 -22.71 -12.07 -0.78
C ARG A 84 -22.62 -13.02 0.43
N SER A 85 -22.39 -14.32 0.20
CA SER A 85 -22.34 -15.30 1.30
C SER A 85 -21.14 -15.10 2.22
N LEU A 86 -20.10 -14.40 1.77
CA LEU A 86 -18.90 -14.12 2.55
C LEU A 86 -19.17 -13.16 3.72
N TRP A 87 -20.06 -12.18 3.54
CA TRP A 87 -20.35 -11.15 4.56
C TRP A 87 -21.77 -11.20 5.12
N GLU A 88 -22.65 -12.06 4.59
CA GLU A 88 -24.06 -12.12 5.01
C GLU A 88 -24.24 -12.36 6.52
N ARG A 89 -23.38 -13.16 7.15
CA ARG A 89 -23.51 -13.55 8.57
C ARG A 89 -22.66 -12.74 9.55
N SER A 90 -21.43 -12.40 9.17
CA SER A 90 -20.42 -11.83 10.08
C SER A 90 -19.84 -10.51 9.60
N GLY A 91 -20.23 -10.04 8.41
CA GLY A 91 -19.38 -9.11 7.66
C GLY A 91 -18.10 -9.80 7.17
N ALA A 92 -17.28 -9.08 6.41
CA ALA A 92 -16.01 -9.60 5.92
C ALA A 92 -15.02 -8.47 5.58
N VAL A 93 -13.73 -8.78 5.69
CA VAL A 93 -12.67 -8.02 5.03
C VAL A 93 -12.26 -8.77 3.77
N ILE A 94 -12.36 -8.11 2.63
CA ILE A 94 -12.05 -8.67 1.31
C ILE A 94 -10.94 -7.84 0.68
N MET A 95 -9.90 -8.51 0.20
CA MET A 95 -8.79 -7.86 -0.48
C MET A 95 -8.62 -8.41 -1.89
N ALA A 96 -8.56 -7.52 -2.87
CA ALA A 96 -8.11 -7.79 -4.21
C ALA A 96 -6.61 -7.44 -4.29
N GLU A 97 -5.75 -8.45 -4.43
CA GLU A 97 -4.28 -8.33 -4.63
C GLU A 97 -3.39 -7.75 -3.51
N ALA A 98 -3.91 -7.47 -2.31
CA ALA A 98 -3.12 -6.82 -1.24
C ALA A 98 -2.44 -7.79 -0.23
N ALA A 99 -1.29 -8.38 -0.57
CA ALA A 99 -0.61 -9.42 0.27
C ALA A 99 -0.36 -9.05 1.76
N GLU A 100 -0.24 -7.77 2.12
CA GLU A 100 0.24 -7.35 3.44
C GLU A 100 -0.79 -7.42 4.58
N LEU A 101 -2.09 -7.53 4.28
CA LEU A 101 -3.14 -7.58 5.31
C LEU A 101 -3.29 -8.93 6.02
N SER A 102 -2.59 -9.96 5.53
CA SER A 102 -2.49 -11.26 6.19
C SER A 102 -2.11 -11.16 7.67
N SER A 103 -1.31 -10.16 8.03
CA SER A 103 -0.88 -9.87 9.40
C SER A 103 -2.02 -9.45 10.33
N LEU A 104 -3.12 -8.92 9.80
CA LEU A 104 -4.29 -8.49 10.59
C LEU A 104 -5.23 -9.63 10.94
N LYS A 105 -5.04 -10.82 10.34
CA LYS A 105 -5.92 -11.96 10.54
C LYS A 105 -6.20 -12.27 12.02
N PRO A 106 -5.20 -12.32 12.93
CA PRO A 106 -5.48 -12.64 14.33
C PRO A 106 -6.44 -11.63 15.00
N GLN A 107 -6.32 -10.35 14.68
CA GLN A 107 -7.18 -9.29 15.22
C GLN A 107 -8.58 -9.34 14.61
N LEU A 108 -8.69 -9.69 13.32
CA LEU A 108 -9.98 -9.85 12.65
C LEU A 108 -10.72 -11.10 13.15
N ASP A 109 -9.99 -12.19 13.38
CA ASP A 109 -10.54 -13.42 13.95
C ASP A 109 -11.08 -13.19 15.38
N GLU A 110 -10.40 -12.38 16.20
CA GLU A 110 -10.89 -11.97 17.54
C GLU A 110 -12.20 -11.16 17.46
N LEU A 111 -12.37 -10.38 16.40
CA LEU A 111 -13.61 -9.63 16.14
C LEU A 111 -14.70 -10.49 15.47
N GLY A 112 -14.41 -11.76 15.15
CA GLY A 112 -15.32 -12.65 14.43
C GLY A 112 -15.53 -12.26 12.96
N VAL A 113 -14.63 -11.45 12.39
CA VAL A 113 -14.71 -10.97 11.01
C VAL A 113 -13.72 -11.76 10.13
N PRO A 114 -14.19 -12.56 9.17
CA PRO A 114 -13.31 -13.32 8.28
C PRO A 114 -12.53 -12.42 7.30
N LEU A 115 -11.32 -12.86 6.94
CA LEU A 115 -10.45 -12.23 5.96
C LEU A 115 -10.34 -13.11 4.69
N TYR A 116 -10.72 -12.55 3.55
CA TYR A 116 -10.68 -13.20 2.24
C TYR A 116 -9.77 -12.46 1.27
N ALA A 117 -9.01 -13.21 0.47
CA ALA A 117 -8.32 -12.69 -0.69
C ALA A 117 -9.05 -13.09 -1.97
N VAL A 118 -9.17 -12.15 -2.88
CA VAL A 118 -9.73 -12.33 -4.21
C VAL A 118 -8.62 -12.12 -5.23
N VAL A 119 -8.43 -13.11 -6.10
CA VAL A 119 -7.48 -13.06 -7.22
C VAL A 119 -8.24 -13.05 -8.54
N LYS A 120 -7.71 -12.37 -9.55
CA LYS A 120 -8.32 -12.29 -10.89
C LYS A 120 -8.11 -13.53 -11.73
N GLU A 121 -7.01 -14.24 -11.51
CA GLU A 121 -6.54 -15.33 -12.36
C GLU A 121 -5.86 -16.42 -11.53
N ASP A 122 -6.01 -17.66 -11.97
CA ASP A 122 -5.21 -18.79 -11.52
C ASP A 122 -4.21 -19.17 -12.63
N VAL A 123 -3.29 -18.23 -12.93
CA VAL A 123 -2.29 -18.42 -13.99
C VAL A 123 -0.98 -18.92 -13.38
N GLY A 124 -0.60 -20.14 -13.75
CA GLY A 124 0.70 -20.72 -13.40
C GLY A 124 0.88 -20.94 -11.90
N THR A 125 1.91 -20.30 -11.32
CA THR A 125 2.28 -20.43 -9.90
C THR A 125 1.89 -19.21 -9.06
N GLU A 126 1.19 -18.21 -9.61
CA GLU A 126 0.93 -16.94 -8.90
C GLU A 126 0.13 -17.13 -7.60
N VAL A 127 -0.97 -17.91 -7.66
CA VAL A 127 -1.76 -18.24 -6.47
C VAL A 127 -0.93 -19.07 -5.48
N GLN A 128 -0.11 -19.99 -5.98
CA GLN A 128 0.74 -20.86 -5.15
C GLN A 128 1.87 -20.07 -4.47
N ASN A 129 2.41 -19.04 -5.12
CA ASN A 129 3.42 -18.14 -4.58
C ASN A 129 2.82 -17.14 -3.60
N PHE A 130 1.55 -16.75 -3.79
CA PHE A 130 0.84 -15.84 -2.90
C PHE A 130 0.41 -16.52 -1.59
N ARG A 131 0.02 -17.79 -1.67
CA ARG A 131 -0.57 -18.55 -0.56
C ARG A 131 0.32 -18.64 0.70
N PRO A 132 1.65 -18.82 0.63
CA PRO A 132 2.52 -18.77 1.80
C PRO A 132 2.52 -17.44 2.55
N PHE A 133 2.18 -16.34 1.88
CA PHE A 133 2.16 -15.00 2.46
C PHE A 133 0.77 -14.61 2.98
N PHE A 134 -0.27 -15.38 2.63
CA PHE A 134 -1.65 -15.07 2.98
C PHE A 134 -2.30 -16.15 3.85
N ASN A 135 -2.68 -15.77 5.07
CA ASN A 135 -3.22 -16.67 6.09
C ASN A 135 -4.76 -16.81 6.01
N GLY A 136 -5.43 -16.10 5.10
CA GLY A 136 -6.88 -16.18 4.89
C GLY A 136 -7.29 -17.13 3.77
N GLU A 137 -8.58 -17.13 3.43
CA GLU A 137 -9.10 -17.91 2.30
C GLU A 137 -8.96 -17.17 0.97
N VAL A 138 -8.43 -17.84 -0.06
CA VAL A 138 -8.20 -17.27 -1.39
C VAL A 138 -9.28 -17.77 -2.35
N LEU A 139 -9.93 -16.83 -3.01
CA LEU A 139 -11.03 -17.03 -3.94
C LEU A 139 -10.67 -16.39 -5.29
N LEU A 140 -11.17 -16.98 -6.37
CA LEU A 140 -10.95 -16.49 -7.73
C LEU A 140 -12.19 -15.73 -8.21
N ASP A 141 -12.01 -14.48 -8.63
CA ASP A 141 -13.00 -13.65 -9.30
C ASP A 141 -12.64 -13.52 -10.79
N GLU A 142 -13.11 -14.48 -11.58
CA GLU A 142 -12.88 -14.50 -13.03
C GLU A 142 -13.48 -13.29 -13.74
N LYS A 143 -14.56 -12.72 -13.18
CA LYS A 143 -15.25 -11.55 -13.74
C LYS A 143 -14.62 -10.24 -13.28
N ARG A 144 -13.62 -10.28 -12.40
CA ARG A 144 -12.83 -9.16 -11.90
C ARG A 144 -13.67 -8.02 -11.32
N ARG A 145 -14.84 -8.33 -10.76
CA ARG A 145 -15.80 -7.35 -10.24
C ARG A 145 -15.31 -6.66 -8.98
N PHE A 146 -14.50 -7.34 -8.17
CA PHE A 146 -13.81 -6.74 -7.02
C PHE A 146 -12.72 -5.72 -7.42
N TYR A 147 -12.28 -5.72 -8.68
CA TYR A 147 -11.37 -4.72 -9.23
C TYR A 147 -12.11 -3.49 -9.79
N GLY A 148 -13.44 -3.49 -9.65
CA GLY A 148 -14.35 -2.39 -10.01
C GLY A 148 -15.01 -2.58 -11.37
N PRO A 149 -16.13 -1.86 -11.64
CA PRO A 149 -16.84 -1.91 -12.93
C PRO A 149 -15.94 -1.51 -14.12
N ARG A 150 -14.91 -0.73 -13.83
CA ARG A 150 -13.85 -0.37 -14.76
C ARG A 150 -12.53 -0.70 -14.10
N GLU A 151 -11.88 -1.75 -14.59
CA GLU A 151 -10.56 -2.16 -14.13
C GLU A 151 -9.57 -1.01 -14.25
N ARG A 152 -8.82 -0.78 -13.18
CA ARG A 152 -7.72 0.16 -13.18
C ARG A 152 -6.47 -0.57 -13.61
N LYS A 153 -6.06 -0.35 -14.85
CA LYS A 153 -4.77 -0.82 -15.36
C LYS A 153 -3.80 0.35 -15.37
N MET A 154 -2.75 0.25 -14.56
CA MET A 154 -1.60 1.13 -14.64
C MET A 154 -0.73 0.58 -15.78
N GLY A 155 -0.64 1.25 -16.93
CA GLY A 155 0.24 0.81 -18.02
C GLY A 155 1.73 1.06 -17.70
N LEU A 156 2.60 0.94 -18.70
CA LEU A 156 4.04 1.28 -18.59
C LEU A 156 4.31 2.68 -17.98
N LEU A 157 3.35 3.61 -18.08
CA LEU A 157 3.41 4.93 -17.45
C LEU A 157 3.49 4.87 -15.90
N ALA A 158 3.15 3.75 -15.27
CA ALA A 158 3.35 3.51 -13.85
C ALA A 158 4.82 3.66 -13.44
N PHE A 159 5.75 3.23 -14.30
CA PHE A 159 7.20 3.34 -14.07
C PHE A 159 7.72 4.78 -14.19
N LEU A 160 6.91 5.75 -14.60
CA LEU A 160 7.29 7.17 -14.53
C LEU A 160 7.03 7.76 -13.14
N ARG A 161 6.28 7.06 -12.28
CA ARG A 161 6.04 7.50 -10.91
C ARG A 161 7.17 7.13 -9.98
N VAL A 162 7.69 8.13 -9.29
CA VAL A 162 8.73 7.97 -8.28
C VAL A 162 8.27 7.03 -7.15
N GLY A 163 6.98 7.07 -6.77
CA GLY A 163 6.39 6.22 -5.74
C GLY A 163 6.54 4.73 -6.04
N VAL A 164 6.32 4.31 -7.29
CA VAL A 164 6.46 2.91 -7.73
C VAL A 164 7.91 2.42 -7.59
N TRP A 165 8.90 3.25 -7.92
CA TRP A 165 10.32 2.92 -7.70
C TRP A 165 10.68 2.83 -6.22
N MET A 166 10.22 3.77 -5.40
CA MET A 166 10.47 3.76 -3.95
C MET A 166 9.81 2.55 -3.27
N ASN A 167 8.58 2.22 -3.66
CA ASN A 167 7.84 1.07 -3.17
C ASN A 167 8.47 -0.24 -3.65
N GLY A 168 8.88 -0.32 -4.92
CA GLY A 168 9.60 -1.47 -5.49
C GLY A 168 10.93 -1.73 -4.78
N LEU A 169 11.73 -0.69 -4.51
CA LEU A 169 12.97 -0.82 -3.74
C LEU A 169 12.71 -1.33 -2.31
N ARG A 170 11.61 -0.88 -1.69
CA ARG A 170 11.19 -1.33 -0.35
C ARG A 170 10.72 -2.79 -0.37
N ALA A 171 9.99 -3.21 -1.40
CA ALA A 171 9.54 -4.59 -1.58
C ALA A 171 10.73 -5.53 -1.84
N PHE A 172 11.70 -5.11 -2.65
CA PHE A 172 12.94 -5.83 -2.89
C PHE A 172 13.73 -6.06 -1.60
N LYS A 173 13.82 -5.04 -0.73
CA LYS A 173 14.42 -5.19 0.62
C LYS A 173 13.69 -6.19 1.54
N ARG A 174 12.41 -6.46 1.27
CA ARG A 174 11.58 -7.43 2.01
C ARG A 174 11.57 -8.82 1.35
N GLY A 175 12.38 -9.03 0.31
CA GLY A 175 12.48 -10.30 -0.41
C GLY A 175 11.33 -10.57 -1.39
N PHE A 176 10.52 -9.56 -1.72
CA PHE A 176 9.42 -9.70 -2.68
C PHE A 176 9.90 -9.29 -4.08
N MET A 177 10.18 -10.27 -4.93
CA MET A 177 10.36 -10.07 -6.36
C MET A 177 8.98 -10.17 -7.03
N GLY A 178 8.36 -9.02 -7.28
CA GLY A 178 7.14 -8.95 -8.08
C GLY A 178 7.42 -9.45 -9.50
N ASN A 179 6.56 -10.31 -10.03
CA ASN A 179 6.68 -10.80 -11.40
C ASN A 179 6.16 -9.74 -12.37
N VAL A 180 7.02 -9.24 -13.26
CA VAL A 180 6.66 -8.18 -14.24
C VAL A 180 5.97 -8.73 -15.49
N LEU A 181 5.87 -10.06 -15.60
CA LEU A 181 5.45 -10.81 -16.79
C LEU A 181 3.97 -11.24 -16.78
N GLY A 182 3.24 -11.07 -15.68
CA GLY A 182 1.78 -11.23 -15.64
C GLY A 182 1.05 -9.97 -16.10
N GLU A 183 -0.29 -9.98 -16.15
CA GLU A 183 -1.11 -8.76 -16.25
C GLU A 183 -1.03 -7.89 -14.98
N GLY A 184 0.16 -7.78 -14.34
CA GLY A 184 0.51 -7.04 -13.12
C GLY A 184 0.40 -5.52 -13.25
N PHE A 185 -0.52 -5.08 -14.08
CA PHE A 185 -0.94 -3.72 -14.32
C PHE A 185 -2.25 -3.41 -13.58
N VAL A 186 -3.00 -4.41 -13.10
CA VAL A 186 -4.26 -4.17 -12.38
C VAL A 186 -4.00 -3.70 -10.95
N LEU A 187 -4.60 -2.58 -10.55
CA LEU A 187 -4.53 -2.07 -9.18
C LEU A 187 -5.53 -2.77 -8.27
N GLY A 188 -5.07 -3.14 -7.09
CA GLY A 188 -5.86 -3.83 -6.08
C GLY A 188 -6.80 -2.93 -5.28
N GLY A 189 -7.41 -3.52 -4.27
CA GLY A 189 -8.27 -2.81 -3.34
C GLY A 189 -8.62 -3.63 -2.11
N VAL A 190 -9.10 -2.94 -1.08
CA VAL A 190 -9.50 -3.51 0.20
C VAL A 190 -10.90 -3.01 0.51
N PHE A 191 -11.78 -3.95 0.82
CA PHE A 191 -13.17 -3.72 1.16
C PHE A 191 -13.45 -4.27 2.54
N VAL A 192 -13.98 -3.44 3.43
CA VAL A 192 -14.58 -3.89 4.68
C VAL A 192 -16.09 -3.79 4.50
N ILE A 193 -16.74 -4.94 4.42
CA ILE A 193 -18.17 -5.04 4.15
C ILE A 193 -18.88 -5.48 5.44
N GLY A 194 -19.89 -4.71 5.84
CA GLY A 194 -20.70 -5.00 6.99
C GLY A 194 -21.64 -6.19 6.77
N ARG A 195 -22.32 -6.60 7.84
CA ARG A 195 -23.18 -7.78 7.80
C ARG A 195 -24.42 -7.54 6.93
N GLY A 196 -24.77 -8.52 6.09
CA GLY A 196 -25.97 -8.44 5.25
C GLY A 196 -25.95 -7.20 4.34
N GLN A 197 -26.88 -6.26 4.56
CA GLN A 197 -27.02 -5.02 3.78
C GLN A 197 -26.49 -3.76 4.49
N GLN A 198 -25.67 -3.91 5.53
CA GLN A 198 -25.04 -2.77 6.23
C GLN A 198 -24.17 -1.92 5.30
N GLY A 199 -23.70 -2.49 4.19
CA GLY A 199 -22.94 -1.78 3.16
C GLY A 199 -21.44 -1.87 3.32
N ILE A 200 -20.74 -1.10 2.51
CA ILE A 200 -19.27 -1.03 2.50
C ILE A 200 -18.85 0.03 3.52
N LEU A 201 -18.23 -0.42 4.62
CA LEU A 201 -17.77 0.43 5.72
C LEU A 201 -16.42 1.09 5.44
N LEU A 202 -15.60 0.42 4.63
CA LEU A 202 -14.34 0.96 4.14
C LEU A 202 -14.08 0.42 2.73
N GLU A 203 -13.76 1.32 1.81
CA GLU A 203 -13.26 1.00 0.47
C GLU A 203 -11.95 1.75 0.30
N HIS A 204 -10.85 1.01 0.18
CA HIS A 204 -9.57 1.56 -0.22
C HIS A 204 -9.20 0.94 -1.57
N ARG A 205 -8.96 1.77 -2.57
CA ARG A 205 -8.45 1.31 -3.87
C ARG A 205 -7.07 1.86 -4.06
N GLU A 206 -6.15 0.99 -4.42
CA GLU A 206 -4.78 1.39 -4.69
C GLU A 206 -4.79 2.43 -5.82
N ILE A 207 -4.09 3.53 -5.58
CA ILE A 207 -3.84 4.58 -6.58
C ILE A 207 -2.62 4.20 -7.43
N GLU A 208 -1.64 3.53 -6.81
CA GLU A 208 -0.41 3.04 -7.43
C GLU A 208 0.05 1.76 -6.75
N PHE A 209 0.94 1.01 -7.41
CA PHE A 209 1.47 -0.23 -6.83
C PHE A 209 2.15 0.01 -5.48
N GLY A 210 1.68 -0.74 -4.48
CA GLY A 210 2.17 -0.63 -3.11
C GLY A 210 1.64 0.59 -2.36
N ASP A 211 0.60 1.27 -2.87
CA ASP A 211 -0.29 2.10 -2.07
C ASP A 211 -1.00 1.20 -1.05
N LYS A 212 -0.97 1.57 0.23
CA LYS A 212 -1.37 0.69 1.32
C LYS A 212 -2.55 1.27 2.05
N VAL A 213 -3.54 0.42 2.31
CA VAL A 213 -4.57 0.75 3.27
C VAL A 213 -3.95 0.86 4.67
N ASN A 214 -4.41 1.85 5.43
CA ASN A 214 -4.06 1.95 6.83
C ASN A 214 -4.70 0.79 7.62
N ALA A 215 -3.87 -0.06 8.22
CA ALA A 215 -4.30 -1.19 9.03
C ALA A 215 -5.26 -0.76 10.17
N GLU A 216 -5.03 0.39 10.79
CA GLU A 216 -5.87 0.89 11.87
C GLU A 216 -7.29 1.22 11.39
N ASP A 217 -7.41 1.76 10.18
CA ASP A 217 -8.72 2.08 9.59
C ASP A 217 -9.48 0.80 9.23
N VAL A 218 -8.79 -0.25 8.77
CA VAL A 218 -9.38 -1.58 8.55
C VAL A 218 -9.91 -2.16 9.86
N ILE A 219 -9.11 -2.17 10.93
CA ILE A 219 -9.51 -2.69 12.24
C ILE A 219 -10.64 -1.86 12.83
N ARG A 220 -10.60 -0.53 12.69
CA ARG A 220 -11.68 0.36 13.14
C ARG A 220 -12.98 0.07 12.41
N ALA A 221 -12.93 -0.12 11.09
CA ALA A 221 -14.11 -0.50 10.31
C ALA A 221 -14.62 -1.89 10.70
N ALA A 222 -13.74 -2.87 10.91
CA ALA A 222 -14.11 -4.21 11.37
C ALA A 222 -14.79 -4.18 12.75
N ARG A 223 -14.31 -3.36 13.70
CA ARG A 223 -14.96 -3.16 15.01
C ARG A 223 -16.39 -2.63 14.88
N ARG A 224 -16.68 -1.77 13.90
CA ARG A 224 -18.04 -1.26 13.67
C ARG A 224 -19.01 -2.38 13.25
N ILE A 225 -18.52 -3.37 12.51
CA ILE A 225 -19.30 -4.58 12.17
C ILE A 225 -19.73 -5.30 13.47
N ALA A 226 -18.78 -5.52 14.37
CA ALA A 226 -19.02 -6.22 15.64
C ALA A 226 -19.88 -5.42 16.64
N GLN A 227 -19.78 -4.09 16.65
CA GLN A 227 -20.57 -3.24 17.55
C GLN A 227 -22.04 -3.15 17.14
N GLU A 228 -22.35 -3.15 15.85
CA GLU A 228 -23.72 -3.24 15.33
C GLU A 228 -24.33 -4.65 15.42
N LEU A 229 -23.57 -5.62 15.93
CA LEU A 229 -24.02 -6.96 16.28
C LEU A 229 -24.73 -6.98 17.65
N MET A 230 -24.39 -6.06 18.55
CA MET A 230 -24.95 -5.95 19.91
C MET A 230 -26.32 -5.22 20.08
N PRO A 231 -26.91 -4.48 19.11
CA PRO A 231 -28.22 -3.83 19.33
C PRO A 231 -29.45 -4.75 19.20
N LEU A 232 -29.31 -5.99 18.70
CA LEU A 232 -30.46 -6.83 18.34
C LEU A 232 -30.76 -7.99 19.31
N GLU A 233 -29.90 -8.25 20.30
CA GLU A 233 -30.17 -9.29 21.32
C GLU A 233 -30.82 -8.73 22.60
N SER A 234 -31.11 -7.43 22.66
CA SER A 234 -31.81 -6.81 23.78
C SER A 234 -33.17 -6.22 23.36
N LYS A 235 -34.16 -7.08 23.09
CA LYS A 235 -35.58 -6.74 23.29
C LYS A 235 -36.48 -7.96 23.22
#